data_AF-A0A661RG83-F1
#
_entry.id   AF-A0A661RG83-F1
#
_cell.length_a   1.000
_cell.length_b   1.000
_cell.length_c   1.000
_cell.angle_alpha   90.00
_cell.angle_beta   90.00
_cell.angle_gamma   90.00
#
_symmetry.space_group_name_H-M   'P 1'
#
loop_
_entity.id
_entity.type
_entity.pdbx_description
1 polymer ?
#
loop_
_entity_poly.entity_id
_entity_poly.type
_entity_poly.pdbx_seq_one_letter_code
_entity_poly.pdbx_strand_id
1 'polypeptide(L)'
;MSIQRYLKNSILKDALADGKMAFISRPRQVGKTHLAKQCLNASTNYFNWDATEFKRHWIRSPLKAIEEVDFCVVRDGKPWMLVECKSQSTTLSRALKKFTDRFPLAAAFQLTTRNVDRVVPGTDIRIINIEKFLSMLI
;
A
#
# COMPACT_ATOMS: atom_id res chain seq x y z
N MET A 1 -28.00 7.30 -3.62
CA MET A 1 -27.71 7.48 -5.06
C MET A 1 -26.41 8.27 -5.19
N SER A 2 -25.33 7.68 -5.73
CA SER A 2 -24.03 8.37 -5.87
C SER A 2 -24.08 9.33 -7.06
N ILE A 3 -24.10 10.64 -6.80
CA ILE A 3 -24.01 11.66 -7.85
C ILE A 3 -22.62 11.57 -8.49
N GLN A 4 -22.58 11.24 -9.79
CA GLN A 4 -21.39 11.31 -10.63
C GLN A 4 -21.07 12.78 -10.95
N ARG A 5 -19.92 13.27 -10.49
CA ARG A 5 -19.48 14.65 -10.72
C ARG A 5 -18.89 14.78 -12.13
N TYR A 6 -19.22 15.86 -12.84
CA TYR A 6 -18.80 16.07 -14.23
C TYR A 6 -17.26 16.02 -14.45
N LEU A 7 -16.46 16.51 -13.49
CA LEU A 7 -14.99 16.50 -13.58
C LEU A 7 -14.36 15.11 -13.42
N LYS A 8 -15.11 14.12 -12.90
CA LYS A 8 -14.53 12.82 -12.54
C LYS A 8 -13.86 12.14 -13.73
N ASN A 9 -14.53 12.15 -14.89
CA ASN A 9 -14.02 11.47 -16.08
C ASN A 9 -12.76 12.14 -16.62
N SER A 10 -12.73 13.47 -16.72
CA SER A 10 -11.54 14.20 -17.15
C SER A 10 -10.37 14.02 -16.20
N ILE A 11 -10.60 14.03 -14.89
CA ILE A 11 -9.55 13.77 -13.90
C ILE A 11 -8.99 12.35 -14.08
N LEU A 12 -9.85 11.34 -14.24
CA LEU A 12 -9.41 9.94 -14.37
C LEU A 12 -8.68 9.70 -15.69
N LYS A 13 -9.20 10.18 -16.81
CA LYS A 13 -8.67 9.88 -18.15
C LYS A 13 -7.51 10.79 -18.56
N ASP A 14 -7.58 12.08 -18.25
CA ASP A 14 -6.65 13.06 -18.84
C ASP A 14 -5.47 13.36 -17.91
N ALA A 15 -5.65 13.16 -16.59
CA ALA A 15 -4.60 13.36 -15.60
C ALA A 15 -4.09 12.04 -15.02
N LEU A 16 -4.95 11.28 -14.33
CA LEU A 16 -4.49 10.14 -13.54
C LEU A 16 -4.04 8.95 -14.39
N ALA A 17 -4.67 8.70 -15.55
CA ALA A 17 -4.25 7.64 -16.46
C ALA A 17 -2.83 7.85 -17.02
N ASP A 18 -2.41 9.11 -17.17
CA ASP A 18 -1.08 9.50 -17.64
C ASP A 18 -0.05 9.64 -16.49
N GLY A 19 -0.41 9.24 -15.27
CA GLY A 19 0.45 9.42 -14.09
C GLY A 19 0.66 10.88 -13.67
N LYS A 20 -0.17 11.81 -14.16
CA LYS A 20 -0.09 13.24 -13.84
C LYS A 20 -0.83 13.55 -12.55
N MET A 21 -0.43 14.65 -11.91
CA MET A 21 -1.11 15.19 -10.73
C MET A 21 -2.26 16.12 -11.13
N ALA A 22 -3.39 16.04 -10.42
CA ALA A 22 -4.55 16.92 -10.61
C ALA A 22 -4.81 17.79 -9.37
N PHE A 23 -4.77 19.11 -9.53
CA PHE A 23 -5.15 20.06 -8.48
C PHE A 23 -6.60 20.49 -8.64
N ILE A 24 -7.42 20.33 -7.59
CA ILE A 24 -8.86 20.67 -7.61
C ILE A 24 -9.11 21.90 -6.72
N SER A 25 -9.37 23.05 -7.33
CA SER A 25 -9.70 24.32 -6.65
C SER A 25 -11.17 24.68 -6.82
N ARG A 26 -11.86 25.15 -5.77
CA ARG A 26 -13.27 25.67 -5.74
C ARG A 26 -13.62 26.35 -4.40
N PRO A 27 -14.76 27.07 -4.23
CA PRO A 27 -15.27 27.54 -2.93
C PRO A 27 -15.40 26.44 -1.86
N ARG A 28 -15.38 26.80 -0.57
CA ARG A 28 -15.55 25.84 0.54
C ARG A 28 -16.90 25.09 0.41
N GLN A 29 -16.95 23.85 0.92
CA GLN A 29 -18.17 23.04 1.02
C GLN A 29 -18.86 22.59 -0.29
N VAL A 30 -18.27 22.83 -1.47
CA VAL A 30 -18.83 22.34 -2.75
C VAL A 30 -18.68 20.83 -3.01
N GLY A 31 -18.05 20.10 -2.08
CA GLY A 31 -17.83 18.65 -2.17
C GLY A 31 -16.53 18.20 -2.85
N LYS A 32 -15.46 19.01 -2.82
CA LYS A 32 -14.14 18.63 -3.36
C LYS A 32 -13.60 17.33 -2.75
N THR A 33 -13.68 17.18 -1.43
CA THR A 33 -13.26 15.98 -0.71
C THR A 33 -14.06 14.75 -1.14
N HIS A 34 -15.34 14.93 -1.46
CA HIS A 34 -16.18 13.84 -1.95
C HIS A 34 -15.74 13.39 -3.35
N LEU A 35 -15.47 14.35 -4.26
CA LEU A 35 -14.93 14.06 -5.59
C LEU A 35 -13.59 13.32 -5.51
N ALA A 36 -12.65 13.79 -4.69
CA ALA A 36 -11.35 13.16 -4.52
C ALA A 36 -11.49 11.69 -4.07
N LYS A 37 -12.35 11.43 -3.08
CA LYS A 37 -12.63 10.06 -2.61
C LYS A 37 -13.30 9.17 -3.67
N GLN A 38 -14.15 9.74 -4.53
CA GLN A 38 -14.78 9.01 -5.64
C GLN A 38 -13.79 8.63 -6.76
N CYS A 39 -12.61 9.26 -6.83
CA CYS A 39 -11.56 8.94 -7.78
C CYS A 39 -10.59 7.87 -7.26
N LEU A 40 -10.70 7.44 -6.00
CA LEU A 40 -9.80 6.44 -5.42
C LEU A 40 -10.27 5.01 -5.72
N ASN A 41 -9.31 4.12 -6.04
CA ASN A 41 -9.56 2.69 -6.18
C ASN A 41 -9.78 2.00 -4.81
N ALA A 42 -9.19 2.55 -3.74
CA ALA A 42 -9.33 2.07 -2.38
C ALA A 42 -9.31 3.24 -1.40
N SER A 43 -10.16 3.19 -0.37
CA SER A 43 -10.25 4.24 0.66
C SER A 43 -8.95 4.42 1.46
N THR A 44 -8.10 3.40 1.50
CA THR A 44 -6.76 3.42 2.12
C THR A 44 -5.80 4.41 1.45
N ASN A 45 -6.04 4.77 0.18
CA ASN A 45 -5.18 5.68 -0.58
C ASN A 45 -5.62 7.15 -0.43
N TYR A 46 -6.41 7.46 0.61
CA TYR A 46 -6.77 8.82 0.97
C TYR A 46 -5.88 9.33 2.10
N PHE A 47 -5.08 10.35 1.82
CA PHE A 47 -4.22 10.98 2.80
C PHE A 47 -4.66 12.42 3.05
N ASN A 48 -4.78 12.79 4.33
CA ASN A 48 -5.18 14.13 4.74
C ASN A 48 -3.98 14.89 5.33
N TRP A 49 -3.57 15.99 4.67
CA TRP A 49 -2.46 16.82 5.14
C TRP A 49 -2.75 17.49 6.50
N ASP A 50 -4.00 17.78 6.80
CA ASP A 50 -4.40 18.40 8.07
C ASP A 50 -4.35 17.41 9.26
N ALA A 51 -4.26 16.10 8.99
CA ALA A 51 -4.09 15.12 10.05
C ALA A 51 -2.66 15.20 10.60
N THR A 52 -2.52 15.67 11.84
CA THR A 52 -1.23 15.86 12.53
C THR A 52 -0.35 14.61 12.53
N GLU A 53 -0.95 13.42 12.60
CA GLU A 53 -0.23 12.16 12.50
C GLU A 53 0.39 11.98 11.11
N PHE A 54 -0.40 12.06 10.04
CA PHE A 54 0.08 11.91 8.66
C PHE A 54 1.12 12.98 8.31
N LYS A 55 0.85 14.24 8.66
CA LYS A 55 1.78 15.36 8.42
C LYS A 55 3.16 15.12 9.04
N ARG A 56 3.21 14.63 10.29
CA ARG A 56 4.48 14.29 10.96
C ARG A 56 5.22 13.13 10.29
N HIS A 57 4.50 12.08 9.87
CA HIS A 57 5.11 10.95 9.18
C HIS A 57 5.65 11.38 7.81
N TRP A 58 4.87 12.14 7.04
CA TRP A 58 5.26 12.64 5.73
C TRP A 58 6.51 13.51 5.78
N ILE A 59 6.57 14.47 6.72
CA ILE A 59 7.74 15.35 6.85
C ILE A 59 9.01 14.56 7.20
N ARG A 60 8.89 13.49 8.00
CA ARG A 60 10.04 12.62 8.33
C ARG A 60 10.50 11.78 7.14
N SER A 61 9.55 11.18 6.42
CA SER A 61 9.83 10.37 5.24
C SER A 61 8.55 10.18 4.43
N PRO A 62 8.41 10.87 3.28
CA PRO A 62 7.25 10.71 2.40
C PRO A 62 7.05 9.26 1.95
N LEU A 63 8.16 8.57 1.65
CA LEU A 63 8.16 7.15 1.24
C LEU A 63 7.55 6.26 2.34
N LYS A 64 7.97 6.42 3.60
CA LYS A 64 7.43 5.63 4.73
C LYS A 64 6.05 6.07 5.20
N ALA A 65 5.60 7.27 4.82
CA ALA A 65 4.28 7.77 5.20
C ALA A 65 3.15 7.12 4.40
N ILE A 66 3.50 6.50 3.27
CA ILE A 66 2.63 5.63 2.50
C ILE A 66 3.01 4.20 2.86
N GLU A 67 2.04 3.38 3.22
CA GLU A 67 2.32 1.95 3.45
C GLU A 67 2.50 1.24 2.11
N GLU A 68 3.66 0.62 1.94
CA GLU A 68 4.02 -0.19 0.78
C GLU A 68 4.61 -1.53 1.24
N VAL A 69 4.72 -2.45 0.29
CA VAL A 69 5.48 -3.70 0.46
C VAL A 69 6.63 -3.64 -0.53
N ASP A 70 7.86 -3.97 -0.10
CA ASP A 70 9.07 -3.79 -0.90
C ASP A 70 9.01 -4.51 -2.27
N PHE A 71 8.47 -5.74 -2.31
CA PHE A 71 8.32 -6.48 -3.56
C PHE A 71 6.96 -7.18 -3.67
N CYS A 72 6.44 -7.20 -4.90
CA CYS A 72 5.29 -7.98 -5.31
C CYS A 72 5.64 -8.75 -6.59
N VAL A 73 5.76 -10.07 -6.49
CA VAL A 73 5.91 -10.94 -7.66
C VAL A 73 4.53 -11.20 -8.23
N VAL A 74 4.38 -10.93 -9.53
CA VAL A 74 3.11 -11.06 -10.24
C VAL A 74 3.20 -12.24 -11.21
N ARG A 75 2.17 -13.08 -11.22
CA ARG A 75 2.00 -14.18 -12.18
C ARG A 75 0.61 -14.08 -12.80
N ASP A 76 0.53 -14.15 -14.14
CA ASP A 76 -0.73 -14.03 -14.89
C ASP A 76 -1.54 -12.77 -14.51
N GLY A 77 -0.84 -11.65 -14.29
CA GLY A 77 -1.44 -10.37 -13.90
C GLY A 77 -1.98 -10.31 -12.46
N LYS A 78 -1.77 -11.34 -11.64
CA LYS A 78 -2.22 -11.40 -10.23
C LYS A 78 -1.02 -11.45 -9.27
N PRO A 79 -1.10 -10.79 -8.11
CA PRO A 79 -0.09 -10.95 -7.06
C PRO A 79 0.06 -12.41 -6.67
N TRP A 80 1.28 -12.93 -6.76
CA TRP A 80 1.63 -14.30 -6.45
C TRP A 80 2.47 -14.39 -5.17
N MET A 81 3.35 -13.42 -4.93
CA MET A 81 4.16 -13.36 -3.71
C MET A 81 4.43 -11.92 -3.28
N LEU A 82 4.23 -11.63 -2.00
CA LEU A 82 4.52 -10.36 -1.34
C LEU A 82 5.75 -10.54 -0.45
N VAL A 83 6.74 -9.65 -0.57
CA VAL A 83 7.97 -9.73 0.21
C VAL A 83 8.29 -8.37 0.83
N GLU A 84 8.45 -8.37 2.16
CA GLU A 84 8.87 -7.22 2.95
C GLU A 84 10.23 -7.52 3.58
N CYS A 85 11.20 -6.61 3.47
CA CYS A 85 12.52 -6.76 4.07
C CYS A 85 12.66 -5.89 5.32
N LYS A 86 13.03 -6.48 6.46
CA LYS A 86 13.34 -5.73 7.69
C LYS A 86 14.71 -6.08 8.22
N SER A 87 15.54 -5.06 8.48
CA SER A 87 16.81 -5.25 9.17
C SER A 87 16.56 -5.68 10.61
N GLN A 88 17.08 -6.86 10.98
CA GLN A 88 17.11 -7.44 12.33
C GLN A 88 15.77 -7.58 13.09
N SER A 89 14.63 -7.23 12.49
CA SER A 89 13.31 -7.31 13.12
C SER A 89 12.62 -8.62 12.83
N THR A 90 11.96 -9.19 13.83
CA THR A 90 11.11 -10.39 13.73
C THR A 90 9.65 -10.11 14.11
N THR A 91 9.30 -8.83 14.27
CA THR A 91 7.94 -8.34 14.47
C THR A 91 7.29 -8.14 13.10
N LEU A 92 6.05 -8.63 12.95
CA LEU A 92 5.29 -8.51 11.69
C LEU A 92 5.06 -7.04 11.30
N SER A 93 5.39 -6.70 10.06
CA SER A 93 5.10 -5.39 9.45
C SER A 93 3.60 -5.18 9.29
N ARG A 94 3.11 -4.02 9.74
CA ARG A 94 1.71 -3.62 9.57
C ARG A 94 1.33 -3.52 8.09
N ALA A 95 2.25 -3.03 7.26
CA ALA A 95 2.02 -2.90 5.82
C ALA A 95 1.84 -4.28 5.17
N LEU A 96 2.78 -5.21 5.41
CA LEU A 96 2.68 -6.58 4.90
C LEU A 96 1.37 -7.26 5.33
N LYS A 97 0.95 -7.08 6.60
CA LYS A 97 -0.33 -7.62 7.08
C LYS A 97 -1.51 -7.09 6.26
N LYS A 98 -1.63 -5.77 6.11
CA LYS A 98 -2.72 -5.14 5.34
C LYS A 98 -2.74 -5.57 3.87
N PHE A 99 -1.57 -5.72 3.25
CA PHE A 99 -1.49 -6.16 1.85
C PHE A 99 -1.83 -7.65 1.69
N THR A 100 -1.45 -8.49 2.66
CA THR A 100 -1.84 -9.90 2.69
C THR A 100 -3.35 -10.04 2.84
N ASP A 101 -3.98 -9.26 3.73
CA ASP A 101 -5.45 -9.22 3.88
C ASP A 101 -6.15 -8.80 2.57
N ARG A 102 -5.51 -7.94 1.77
CA ARG A 102 -6.02 -7.48 0.47
C ARG A 102 -5.83 -8.52 -0.64
N PHE A 103 -4.77 -9.33 -0.57
CA PHE A 103 -4.41 -10.34 -1.57
C PHE A 103 -4.22 -11.71 -0.90
N PRO A 104 -5.31 -12.33 -0.39
CA PRO A 104 -5.22 -13.54 0.44
C PRO A 104 -4.68 -14.78 -0.29
N LEU A 105 -4.58 -14.74 -1.63
CA LEU A 105 -4.03 -15.82 -2.44
C LEU A 105 -2.52 -15.68 -2.71
N ALA A 106 -1.92 -14.54 -2.38
CA ALA A 106 -0.50 -14.31 -2.56
C ALA A 106 0.28 -14.82 -1.34
N ALA A 107 1.35 -15.59 -1.57
CA ALA A 107 2.25 -15.98 -0.49
C ALA A 107 2.93 -14.75 0.11
N ALA A 108 3.04 -14.66 1.44
CA ALA A 108 3.57 -13.47 2.11
C ALA A 108 4.79 -13.79 2.97
N PHE A 109 5.90 -13.11 2.69
CA PHE A 109 7.17 -13.30 3.38
C PHE A 109 7.67 -11.98 3.98
N GLN A 110 8.10 -12.03 5.24
CA GLN A 110 8.95 -10.99 5.80
C GLN A 110 10.36 -11.53 5.95
N LEU A 111 11.29 -10.96 5.20
CA LEU A 111 12.71 -11.33 5.25
C LEU A 111 13.42 -10.55 6.34
N THR A 112 14.30 -11.24 7.05
CA THR A 112 15.13 -10.65 8.11
C THR A 112 16.53 -11.26 8.10
N THR A 113 17.48 -10.55 8.69
CA THR A 113 18.85 -11.07 8.90
C THR A 113 18.94 -11.93 10.16
N ARG A 114 17.90 -11.98 11.00
CA ARG A 114 17.85 -12.89 12.17
C ARG A 114 17.69 -14.33 11.71
N ASN A 115 18.29 -15.26 12.44
CA ASN A 115 18.09 -16.69 12.19
C ASN A 115 16.74 -17.13 12.73
N VAL A 116 15.69 -16.96 11.93
CA VAL A 116 14.31 -17.34 12.25
C VAL A 116 13.66 -17.95 11.02
N ASP A 117 12.72 -18.85 11.24
CA ASP A 117 11.82 -19.36 10.21
C ASP A 117 10.53 -19.80 10.88
N ARG A 118 9.49 -18.98 10.77
CA ARG A 118 8.19 -19.27 11.40
C ARG A 118 7.04 -18.62 10.63
N VAL A 119 5.87 -19.23 10.73
CA VAL A 119 4.60 -18.60 10.35
C VAL A 119 4.07 -17.80 11.54
N VAL A 120 3.56 -16.60 11.29
CA VAL A 120 2.99 -15.74 12.34
C VAL A 120 1.62 -16.28 12.76
N PRO A 121 1.39 -16.56 14.06
CA PRO A 121 0.12 -17.11 14.53
C PRO A 121 -1.11 -16.30 14.08
N GLY A 122 -2.12 -16.98 13.55
CA GLY A 122 -3.36 -16.37 13.06
C GLY A 122 -3.24 -15.70 11.68
N THR A 123 -2.16 -15.96 10.95
CA THR A 123 -1.96 -15.46 9.57
C THR A 123 -1.17 -16.49 8.75
N ASP A 124 -1.17 -16.35 7.42
CA ASP A 124 -0.32 -17.15 6.51
C ASP A 124 1.03 -16.47 6.20
N ILE A 125 1.42 -15.47 6.99
CA ILE A 125 2.65 -14.69 6.76
C ILE A 125 3.84 -15.41 7.40
N ARG A 126 4.88 -15.68 6.62
CA ARG A 126 6.11 -16.33 7.09
C ARG A 126 7.22 -15.30 7.33
N ILE A 127 7.78 -15.28 8.53
CA ILE A 127 8.99 -14.50 8.86
C ILE A 127 10.18 -15.45 8.77
N ILE A 128 11.10 -15.17 7.85
CA ILE A 128 12.19 -16.08 7.51
C ILE A 128 13.51 -15.32 7.33
N ASN A 129 14.62 -15.98 7.67
CA ASN A 129 15.95 -15.51 7.37
C ASN A 129 16.14 -15.34 5.85
N ILE A 130 16.80 -14.25 5.44
CA ILE A 130 17.00 -13.93 4.02
C ILE A 130 17.78 -15.01 3.26
N GLU A 131 18.84 -15.57 3.84
CA GLU A 131 19.65 -16.60 3.18
C GLU A 131 18.85 -17.88 2.96
N LYS A 132 18.08 -18.28 3.98
CA LYS A 132 17.18 -19.45 3.90
C LYS A 132 16.07 -19.25 2.87
N PHE A 133 15.53 -18.04 2.75
CA PHE A 133 14.54 -17.74 1.72
C PHE A 133 15.15 -17.83 0.31
N LEU A 134 16.31 -17.22 0.09
CA LEU A 134 16.98 -17.23 -1.21
C LEU A 134 17.36 -18.64 -1.66
N SER A 135 17.76 -19.52 -0.73
CA SER A 135 18.05 -20.93 -1.05
C SER A 135 16.83 -21.73 -1.49
N MET A 136 15.60 -21.24 -1.26
CA MET A 136 14.37 -21.90 -1.72
C MET A 136 13.97 -21.49 -3.14
N LEU A 137 14.65 -20.49 -3.72
CA LEU A 137 14.37 -19.97 -5.07
C LEU A 137 15.23 -20.65 -6.15
N ILE A 138 16.22 -21.44 -5.75
CA ILE A 138 17.20 -22.11 -6.62
C ILE A 138 16.86 -23.60 -6.71
#